data_AF-A0A6I3WNU3-F1
#
_entry.id   AF-A0A6I3WNU3-F1
#
_cell.length_a   1.000
_cell.length_b   1.000
_cell.length_c   1.000
_cell.angle_alpha   90.00
_cell.angle_beta   90.00
_cell.angle_gamma   90.00
#
_symmetry.space_group_name_H-M   'P 1'
#
loop_
_entity.id
_entity.type
_entity.pdbx_description
1 polymer ?
#
loop_
_entity_poly.entity_id
_entity_poly.type
_entity_poly.pdbx_seq_one_letter_code
_entity_poly.pdbx_strand_id
1 'polypeptide(L)'
;MRRVAVFATVLLFAGLGGCATSKHASPAAAEFSLESSPAHVNRIIAGRRPLNIISASGERAATAITLTASSSLNGMAVSFQSPTIDPGGSAVELWASVPEVSEDTPVTVTVTGRRGSTEHTITFTATIIPGVDDIASTANDIVAIFLRDLQGKVAGLADEASALPNGTPVAGLLVVTHYAWFTDRYEIGLAWHIMVAPNDFAEFYVRPRNGLTPSQAYRVNSWSTALKGGAYTMSEITVAEVTR
;
A
#
# COMPACT_ATOMS: atom_id res chain seq x y z
N MET A 1 -4.69 -67.14 58.76
CA MET A 1 -4.09 -65.92 58.19
C MET A 1 -2.76 -66.31 57.50
N ARG A 2 -2.59 -65.93 56.21
CA ARG A 2 -1.38 -65.98 55.33
C ARG A 2 -0.59 -67.30 55.27
N ARG A 3 -0.65 -68.14 54.22
CA ARG A 3 -0.14 -68.03 52.81
C ARG A 3 1.29 -67.49 52.73
N VAL A 4 2.25 -67.97 51.93
CA VAL A 4 2.49 -69.12 51.02
C VAL A 4 3.99 -68.99 50.69
N ALA A 5 4.68 -70.11 50.50
CA ALA A 5 6.06 -70.17 50.01
C ALA A 5 6.16 -69.90 48.48
N VAL A 6 7.39 -69.88 47.95
CA VAL A 6 7.79 -70.32 46.59
C VAL A 6 8.23 -69.25 45.57
N PHE A 7 9.54 -69.32 45.32
CA PHE A 7 10.30 -69.32 44.06
C PHE A 7 10.61 -68.03 43.27
N ALA A 8 11.91 -67.93 42.99
CA ALA A 8 12.53 -67.13 41.96
C ALA A 8 12.15 -67.60 40.55
N THR A 9 12.04 -66.67 39.62
CA THR A 9 12.33 -66.90 38.19
C THR A 9 12.86 -65.59 37.61
N VAL A 10 14.11 -65.63 37.19
CA VAL A 10 14.75 -64.64 36.33
C VAL A 10 14.20 -64.84 34.92
N LEU A 11 13.72 -63.77 34.30
CA LEU A 11 13.45 -63.75 32.87
C LEU A 11 14.01 -62.44 32.29
N LEU A 12 15.09 -62.63 31.55
CA LEU A 12 15.79 -61.67 30.72
C LEU A 12 14.89 -61.33 29.52
N PHE A 13 14.53 -60.06 29.34
CA PHE A 13 14.07 -59.57 28.04
C PHE A 13 14.80 -58.28 27.69
N ALA A 14 15.77 -58.42 26.79
CA ALA A 14 16.31 -57.33 26.01
C ALA A 14 15.24 -56.93 24.98
N GLY A 15 14.80 -55.68 25.03
CA GLY A 15 13.88 -55.07 24.08
C GLY A 15 14.35 -53.66 23.75
N LEU A 16 15.26 -53.56 22.78
CA LEU A 16 15.52 -52.33 22.01
C LEU A 16 14.22 -51.94 21.28
N GLY A 17 13.72 -50.72 21.48
CA GLY A 17 12.49 -50.29 20.84
C GLY A 17 12.19 -48.81 21.00
N GLY A 18 12.89 -47.98 20.21
CA GLY A 18 12.37 -46.73 19.65
C GLY A 18 12.03 -45.60 20.62
N CYS A 19 12.99 -44.71 20.86
CA CYS A 19 12.66 -43.30 21.07
C CYS A 19 12.02 -42.77 19.78
N ALA A 20 10.69 -42.84 19.68
CA ALA A 20 9.95 -42.07 18.70
C ALA A 20 10.15 -40.59 19.05
N THR A 21 11.17 -39.98 18.44
CA THR A 21 11.25 -38.53 18.33
C THR A 21 10.03 -38.11 17.52
N SER A 22 8.95 -37.76 18.20
CA SER A 22 7.87 -36.99 17.64
C SER A 22 8.49 -35.69 17.16
N LYS A 23 8.83 -35.64 15.86
CA LYS A 23 9.00 -34.38 15.13
C LYS A 23 7.68 -33.64 15.35
N HIS A 24 7.64 -32.77 16.36
CA HIS A 24 6.63 -31.74 16.44
C HIS A 24 6.82 -30.93 15.17
N ALA A 25 6.02 -31.24 14.14
CA ALA A 25 5.86 -30.35 13.02
C ALA A 25 5.42 -29.03 13.65
N SER A 26 6.29 -28.03 13.56
CA SER A 26 5.89 -26.68 13.96
C SER A 26 4.62 -26.36 13.20
N PRO A 27 3.53 -25.92 13.86
CA PRO A 27 2.27 -25.66 13.17
C PRO A 27 2.55 -24.73 11.99
N ALA A 28 1.99 -25.08 10.83
CA ALA A 28 2.15 -24.28 9.62
C ALA A 28 1.70 -22.84 9.92
N ALA A 29 2.47 -21.86 9.47
CA ALA A 29 2.11 -20.47 9.67
C ALA A 29 0.83 -20.16 8.88
N ALA A 30 -0.11 -19.48 9.53
CA ALA A 30 -1.35 -19.02 8.93
C ALA A 30 -1.09 -18.25 7.63
N GLU A 31 -1.81 -18.62 6.57
CA GLU A 31 -1.65 -18.10 5.22
C GLU A 31 -2.01 -16.61 5.14
N PHE A 32 -1.32 -15.86 4.28
CA PHE A 32 -1.60 -14.45 4.03
C PHE A 32 -1.27 -14.05 2.59
N SER A 33 -1.74 -12.88 2.16
CA SER A 33 -1.35 -12.24 0.90
C SER A 33 -0.97 -10.81 1.18
N LEU A 34 0.01 -10.29 0.44
CA LEU A 34 0.38 -8.88 0.50
C LEU A 34 -0.37 -8.08 -0.55
N GLU A 35 -0.75 -6.86 -0.19
CA GLU A 35 -1.46 -5.93 -1.06
C GLU A 35 -0.79 -4.54 -0.94
N SER A 36 -0.81 -3.76 -2.03
CA SER A 36 -0.30 -2.39 -2.06
C SER A 36 -1.32 -1.40 -2.62
N SER A 37 -1.28 -0.18 -2.12
CA SER A 37 -2.03 0.95 -2.66
C SER A 37 -1.13 2.20 -2.73
N PRO A 38 -1.07 2.90 -3.87
CA PRO A 38 -1.76 2.60 -5.13
C PRO A 38 -1.32 1.27 -5.75
N ALA A 39 -2.22 0.56 -6.43
CA ALA A 39 -1.88 -0.74 -7.05
C ALA A 39 -0.83 -0.59 -8.17
N HIS A 40 -0.78 0.59 -8.79
CA HIS A 40 0.12 0.92 -9.89
C HIS A 40 0.83 2.24 -9.59
N VAL A 41 2.15 2.16 -9.41
CA VAL A 41 3.05 3.31 -9.38
C VAL A 41 3.99 3.14 -10.55
N ASN A 42 3.81 3.93 -11.62
CA ASN A 42 4.61 3.79 -12.84
C ASN A 42 5.58 4.95 -13.09
N ARG A 43 5.45 6.04 -12.32
CA ARG A 43 6.29 7.24 -12.45
C ARG A 43 6.69 7.73 -11.06
N ILE A 44 7.97 8.01 -10.87
CA ILE A 44 8.55 8.50 -9.61
C ILE A 44 9.50 9.66 -9.95
N ILE A 45 9.57 10.67 -9.09
CA ILE A 45 10.55 11.77 -9.17
C ILE A 45 11.49 11.72 -7.96
N ALA A 46 12.66 12.35 -8.09
CA ALA A 46 13.71 12.36 -7.08
C ALA A 46 13.25 12.93 -5.72
N GLY A 47 13.94 12.57 -4.63
CA GLY A 47 13.66 13.03 -3.27
C GLY A 47 13.02 11.97 -2.36
N ARG A 48 12.68 12.36 -1.13
CA ARG A 48 12.10 11.47 -0.12
C ARG A 48 10.59 11.55 -0.11
N ARG A 49 9.91 10.42 -0.35
CA ARG A 49 8.45 10.37 -0.47
C ARG A 49 7.89 9.00 -0.07
N PRO A 50 6.64 8.92 0.39
CA PRO A 50 5.92 7.66 0.43
C PRO A 50 5.72 7.14 -1.01
N LEU A 51 5.90 5.83 -1.20
CA LEU A 51 5.65 5.16 -2.47
C LEU A 51 4.30 4.45 -2.46
N ASN A 52 4.06 3.64 -1.43
CA ASN A 52 2.91 2.76 -1.32
C ASN A 52 2.53 2.57 0.14
N ILE A 53 1.28 2.21 0.38
CA ILE A 53 0.81 1.61 1.62
C ILE A 53 0.68 0.12 1.39
N ILE A 54 1.30 -0.68 2.25
CA ILE A 54 1.33 -2.13 2.20
C ILE A 54 0.42 -2.68 3.30
N SER A 55 -0.43 -3.63 2.97
CA SER A 55 -1.22 -4.39 3.93
C SER A 55 -1.10 -5.88 3.67
N ALA A 56 -1.66 -6.67 4.58
CA ALA A 56 -1.81 -8.09 4.43
C ALA A 56 -3.23 -8.54 4.73
N SER A 57 -3.76 -9.40 3.87
CA SER A 57 -5.04 -10.08 4.04
C SER A 57 -4.80 -11.59 4.25
N GLY A 58 -5.81 -12.32 4.73
CA GLY A 58 -5.74 -13.77 4.93
C GLY A 58 -6.12 -14.23 6.33
N GLU A 59 -5.62 -15.38 6.72
CA GLU A 59 -5.97 -16.01 7.99
C GLU A 59 -5.49 -15.17 9.19
N ARG A 60 -6.37 -15.00 10.18
CA ARG A 60 -6.00 -14.33 11.43
C ARG A 60 -4.97 -15.16 12.17
N ALA A 61 -3.83 -14.54 12.43
CA ALA A 61 -2.74 -15.13 13.20
C ALA A 61 -2.43 -14.25 14.41
N ALA A 62 -1.93 -14.86 15.48
CA ALA A 62 -1.42 -14.12 16.65
C ALA A 62 0.00 -13.55 16.43
N THR A 63 0.63 -13.83 15.29
CA THR A 63 2.00 -13.40 14.96
C THR A 63 2.02 -12.35 13.85
N ALA A 64 2.88 -11.35 14.01
CA ALA A 64 3.08 -10.29 13.04
C ALA A 64 3.72 -10.83 11.73
N ILE A 65 3.53 -10.08 10.65
CA ILE A 65 4.30 -10.26 9.40
C ILE A 65 5.49 -9.31 9.45
N THR A 66 6.71 -9.81 9.30
CA THR A 66 7.90 -8.99 9.14
C THR A 66 8.09 -8.62 7.67
N LEU A 67 8.37 -7.35 7.40
CA LEU A 67 8.51 -6.80 6.07
C LEU A 67 9.96 -6.41 5.78
N THR A 68 10.37 -6.66 4.54
CA THR A 68 11.62 -6.18 3.96
C THR A 68 11.34 -5.61 2.58
N ALA A 69 12.09 -4.58 2.18
CA ALA A 69 11.97 -3.98 0.87
C ALA A 69 13.36 -3.78 0.26
N SER A 70 13.43 -3.85 -1.06
CA SER A 70 14.64 -3.57 -1.83
C SER A 70 14.29 -2.87 -3.14
N SER A 71 15.25 -2.14 -3.69
CA SER A 71 15.16 -1.52 -5.02
C SER A 71 16.23 -2.11 -5.93
N SER A 72 15.91 -2.26 -7.21
CA SER A 72 16.88 -2.62 -8.25
C SER A 72 17.84 -1.48 -8.59
N LEU A 73 17.51 -0.23 -8.22
CA LEU A 73 18.32 0.93 -8.53
C LEU A 73 19.33 1.21 -7.42
N ASN A 74 20.62 1.27 -7.80
CA ASN A 74 21.68 1.69 -6.89
C ASN A 74 21.45 3.13 -6.40
N GLY A 75 21.63 3.36 -5.11
CA GLY A 75 21.42 4.66 -4.48
C GLY A 75 19.97 4.97 -4.10
N MET A 76 18.99 4.17 -4.55
CA MET A 76 17.62 4.27 -4.06
C MET A 76 17.44 3.45 -2.79
N ALA A 77 17.19 4.13 -1.68
CA ALA A 77 16.87 3.47 -0.41
C ALA A 77 15.34 3.33 -0.27
N VAL A 78 14.89 2.15 0.17
CA VAL A 78 13.49 1.88 0.50
C VAL A 78 13.38 1.40 1.93
N SER A 79 12.36 1.87 2.66
CA SER A 79 12.17 1.58 4.08
C SER A 79 10.71 1.63 4.47
N PHE A 80 10.32 0.86 5.47
CA PHE A 80 9.00 0.98 6.07
C PHE A 80 9.00 1.98 7.22
N GLN A 81 7.87 2.68 7.41
CA GLN A 81 7.63 3.40 8.66
C GLN A 81 7.62 2.43 9.86
N SER A 82 7.01 1.25 9.66
CA SER A 82 7.08 0.12 10.58
C SER A 82 7.38 -1.16 9.79
N PRO A 83 8.44 -1.92 10.11
CA PRO A 83 8.80 -3.13 9.38
C PRO A 83 7.93 -4.34 9.77
N THR A 84 6.80 -4.13 10.44
CA THR A 84 5.89 -5.20 10.86
C THR A 84 4.43 -4.81 10.63
N ILE A 85 3.64 -5.76 10.12
CA ILE A 85 2.16 -5.70 10.14
C ILE A 85 1.67 -6.53 11.31
N ASP A 86 1.00 -5.87 12.26
CA ASP A 86 0.54 -6.50 13.49
C ASP A 86 -0.65 -7.47 13.26
N PRO A 87 -0.81 -8.46 14.16
CA PRO A 87 -2.03 -9.26 14.30
C PRO A 87 -3.27 -8.37 14.39
N GLY A 88 -4.06 -8.29 13.32
CA GLY A 88 -5.20 -7.38 13.24
C GLY A 88 -5.28 -6.57 11.95
N GLY A 89 -4.22 -6.57 11.12
CA GLY A 89 -4.29 -6.13 9.73
C GLY A 89 -4.04 -4.64 9.49
N SER A 90 -3.20 -4.00 10.31
CA SER A 90 -2.80 -2.60 10.08
C SER A 90 -1.97 -2.47 8.81
N ALA A 91 -2.29 -1.49 7.97
CA ALA A 91 -1.46 -1.13 6.83
C ALA A 91 -0.22 -0.33 7.28
N VAL A 92 0.89 -0.44 6.55
CA VAL A 92 2.14 0.27 6.81
C VAL A 92 2.64 1.00 5.57
N GLU A 93 3.38 2.07 5.77
CA GLU A 93 3.88 2.88 4.66
C GLU A 93 5.26 2.43 4.21
N LEU A 94 5.41 2.26 2.90
CA LEU A 94 6.69 2.12 2.22
C LEU A 94 7.15 3.49 1.75
N TRP A 95 8.31 3.91 2.23
CA TRP A 95 8.99 5.15 1.88
C TRP A 95 10.19 4.86 0.99
N ALA A 96 10.51 5.81 0.11
CA ALA A 96 11.74 5.80 -0.65
C ALA A 96 12.50 7.12 -0.53
N SER A 97 13.83 7.02 -0.57
CA SER A 97 14.73 8.11 -0.92
C SER A 97 15.24 7.85 -2.33
N VAL A 98 14.69 8.60 -3.28
CA VAL A 98 14.88 8.43 -4.71
C VAL A 98 16.02 9.35 -5.16
N PRO A 99 17.08 8.84 -5.81
CA PRO A 99 18.17 9.68 -6.30
C PRO A 99 17.71 10.52 -7.49
N GLU A 100 18.42 11.62 -7.74
CA GLU A 100 18.33 12.36 -9.01
C GLU A 100 18.87 11.48 -10.15
N VAL A 101 18.21 11.54 -11.30
CA VAL A 101 18.61 10.83 -12.53
C VAL A 101 18.66 11.80 -13.71
N SER A 102 19.55 11.55 -14.67
CA SER A 102 19.70 12.40 -15.87
C SER A 102 18.83 11.95 -17.04
N GLU A 103 18.31 10.73 -16.99
CA GLU A 103 17.41 10.14 -17.99
C GLU A 103 16.38 9.23 -17.31
N ASP A 104 15.31 8.91 -18.04
CA ASP A 104 14.27 7.99 -17.60
C ASP A 104 14.89 6.64 -17.21
N THR A 105 14.84 6.33 -15.91
CA THR A 105 15.53 5.18 -15.33
C THR A 105 14.51 4.18 -14.80
N PRO A 106 14.39 2.97 -15.38
CA PRO A 106 13.49 1.95 -14.87
C PRO A 106 13.96 1.44 -13.50
N VAL A 107 13.01 1.22 -12.61
CA VAL A 107 13.25 0.68 -11.27
C VAL A 107 12.20 -0.36 -10.92
N THR A 108 12.64 -1.43 -10.27
CA THR A 108 11.78 -2.41 -9.62
C THR A 108 11.95 -2.30 -8.12
N VAL A 109 10.83 -2.18 -7.40
CA VAL A 109 10.81 -2.27 -5.95
C VAL A 109 10.16 -3.59 -5.56
N THR A 110 10.85 -4.33 -4.71
CA THR A 110 10.42 -5.65 -4.23
C THR A 110 10.12 -5.55 -2.74
N VAL A 111 8.91 -5.93 -2.35
CA VAL A 111 8.48 -6.03 -0.95
C VAL A 111 8.24 -7.49 -0.61
N THR A 112 8.90 -7.96 0.44
CA THR A 112 8.77 -9.34 0.93
C THR A 112 8.24 -9.32 2.36
N GLY A 113 7.16 -10.05 2.59
CA GLY A 113 6.56 -10.29 3.90
C GLY A 113 6.79 -11.72 4.35
N ARG A 114 7.12 -11.90 5.62
CA ARG A 114 7.37 -13.21 6.23
C ARG A 114 6.57 -13.40 7.51
N ARG A 115 5.95 -14.57 7.65
CA ARG A 115 5.33 -15.04 8.90
C ARG A 115 5.69 -16.51 9.10
N GLY A 116 6.52 -16.80 10.10
CA GLY A 116 7.05 -18.15 10.28
C GLY A 116 7.82 -18.60 9.04
N SER A 117 7.42 -19.72 8.44
CA SER A 117 7.98 -20.24 7.19
C SER A 117 7.29 -19.72 5.92
N THR A 118 6.18 -18.98 6.06
CA THR A 118 5.42 -18.45 4.92
C THR A 118 6.02 -17.14 4.47
N GLU A 119 6.26 -17.02 3.16
CA GLU A 119 6.83 -15.85 2.51
C GLU A 119 6.01 -15.47 1.29
N HIS A 120 5.66 -14.20 1.17
CA HIS A 120 5.02 -13.63 0.00
C HIS A 120 5.77 -12.39 -0.45
N THR A 121 5.85 -12.21 -1.76
CA THR A 121 6.53 -11.06 -2.37
C THR A 121 5.59 -10.38 -3.35
N ILE A 122 5.57 -9.06 -3.31
CA ILE A 122 4.98 -8.21 -4.35
C ILE A 122 6.08 -7.36 -4.97
N THR A 123 5.94 -7.09 -6.26
CA THR A 123 6.86 -6.22 -7.00
C THR A 123 6.05 -5.19 -7.76
N PHE A 124 6.57 -3.98 -7.86
CA PHE A 124 6.05 -2.98 -8.76
C PHE A 124 7.19 -2.34 -9.54
N THR A 125 6.90 -2.03 -10.81
CA THR A 125 7.85 -1.44 -11.75
C THR A 125 7.45 0.00 -12.01
N ALA A 126 8.43 0.89 -11.96
CA ALA A 126 8.24 2.31 -12.20
C ALA A 126 9.39 2.87 -13.04
N THR A 127 9.20 4.07 -13.55
CA THR A 127 10.25 4.87 -14.17
C THR A 127 10.54 6.05 -13.28
N ILE A 128 11.79 6.20 -12.85
CA ILE A 128 12.25 7.45 -12.25
C ILE A 128 12.54 8.40 -13.39
N ILE A 129 11.87 9.54 -13.39
CA ILE A 129 12.02 10.53 -14.43
C ILE A 129 12.94 11.68 -13.95
N PRO A 130 13.79 12.24 -14.83
CA PRO A 130 14.55 13.43 -14.54
C PRO A 130 13.64 14.62 -14.28
N GLY A 131 14.03 15.46 -13.32
CA GLY A 131 13.55 16.83 -13.24
C GLY A 131 12.40 17.08 -12.27
N VAL A 132 11.74 18.21 -12.54
CA VAL A 132 10.77 18.85 -11.64
C VAL A 132 9.38 18.29 -11.91
N ASP A 133 8.56 18.25 -10.87
CA ASP A 133 7.13 17.95 -10.98
C ASP A 133 6.40 19.00 -11.83
N ASP A 134 6.28 18.73 -13.12
CA ASP A 134 5.69 19.63 -14.11
C ASP A 134 4.15 19.61 -14.11
N ILE A 135 3.55 18.62 -13.45
CA ILE A 135 2.10 18.45 -13.34
C ILE A 135 1.53 18.91 -11.99
N ALA A 136 2.39 19.21 -11.00
CA ALA A 136 2.00 19.69 -9.68
C ALA A 136 1.04 20.89 -9.72
N SER A 137 1.30 21.89 -10.57
CA SER A 137 0.42 23.08 -10.67
C SER A 137 -0.99 22.69 -11.12
N THR A 138 -1.10 21.88 -12.17
CA THR A 138 -2.39 21.39 -12.67
C THR A 138 -3.10 20.54 -11.64
N ALA A 139 -2.38 19.65 -10.95
CA ALA A 139 -2.96 18.83 -9.88
C ALA A 139 -3.50 19.69 -8.73
N ASN A 140 -2.78 20.75 -8.33
CA ASN A 140 -3.20 21.70 -7.30
C ASN A 140 -4.44 22.50 -7.72
N ASP A 141 -4.52 22.93 -8.98
CA ASP A 141 -5.71 23.61 -9.50
C ASP A 141 -6.93 22.68 -9.48
N ILE A 142 -6.78 21.45 -9.95
CA ILE A 142 -7.89 20.48 -10.01
C ILE A 142 -8.33 20.07 -8.60
N VAL A 143 -7.41 19.76 -7.69
CA VAL A 143 -7.77 19.34 -6.33
C VAL A 143 -8.51 20.46 -5.58
N ALA A 144 -8.19 21.73 -5.85
CA ALA A 144 -8.88 22.88 -5.26
C ALA A 144 -10.37 22.93 -5.61
N ILE A 145 -10.82 22.34 -6.73
CA ILE A 145 -12.24 22.20 -7.04
C ILE A 145 -12.91 21.28 -6.00
N PHE A 146 -12.32 20.12 -5.74
CA PHE A 146 -12.85 19.15 -4.79
C PHE A 146 -12.83 19.67 -3.36
N LEU A 147 -11.71 20.25 -2.92
CA LEU A 147 -11.57 20.75 -1.55
C LEU A 147 -12.60 21.84 -1.24
N ARG A 148 -12.89 22.72 -2.21
CA ARG A 148 -13.93 23.76 -2.09
C ARG A 148 -15.31 23.15 -1.80
N ASP A 149 -15.70 22.10 -2.53
CA ASP A 149 -17.04 21.51 -2.41
C ASP A 149 -17.14 20.49 -1.25
N LEU A 150 -16.00 19.95 -0.80
CA LEU A 150 -15.90 18.98 0.29
C LEU A 150 -15.54 19.62 1.64
N GLN A 151 -15.30 20.94 1.67
CA GLN A 151 -14.97 21.68 2.87
C GLN A 151 -15.98 21.41 4.00
N GLY A 152 -15.47 20.98 5.16
CA GLY A 152 -16.29 20.63 6.32
C GLY A 152 -17.10 19.34 6.21
N LYS A 153 -17.13 18.66 5.06
CA LYS A 153 -17.84 17.38 4.85
C LYS A 153 -16.96 16.16 5.16
N VAL A 154 -15.64 16.27 4.95
CA VAL A 154 -14.67 15.21 5.21
C VAL A 154 -13.77 15.62 6.37
N ALA A 155 -13.94 14.96 7.52
CA ALA A 155 -13.25 15.34 8.75
C ALA A 155 -11.71 15.21 8.63
N GLY A 156 -10.99 16.32 8.76
CA GLY A 156 -9.52 16.34 8.69
C GLY A 156 -8.95 16.30 7.28
N LEU A 157 -9.79 16.46 6.25
CA LEU A 157 -9.32 16.82 4.91
C LEU A 157 -8.84 18.28 4.92
N ALA A 158 -7.84 18.60 4.09
CA ALA A 158 -7.36 19.97 3.93
C ALA A 158 -8.46 20.89 3.36
N ASP A 159 -8.51 22.13 3.83
CA ASP A 159 -9.47 23.14 3.31
C ASP A 159 -9.01 23.74 1.97
N GLU A 160 -7.71 23.71 1.68
CA GLU A 160 -7.10 24.32 0.51
C GLU A 160 -5.91 23.51 -0.02
N ALA A 161 -5.61 23.66 -1.32
CA ALA A 161 -4.56 22.89 -2.00
C ALA A 161 -3.15 23.20 -1.44
N SER A 162 -2.90 24.43 -0.99
CA SER A 162 -1.64 24.83 -0.32
C SER A 162 -1.35 24.03 0.95
N ALA A 163 -2.37 23.48 1.60
CA ALA A 163 -2.22 22.63 2.78
C ALA A 163 -1.94 21.15 2.43
N LEU A 164 -1.78 20.82 1.15
CA LEU A 164 -1.36 19.51 0.66
C LEU A 164 0.10 19.58 0.13
N PRO A 165 1.11 19.58 1.01
CA PRO A 165 2.49 19.64 0.58
C PRO A 165 2.95 18.31 -0.05
N ASN A 166 4.01 18.39 -0.86
CA ASN A 166 4.76 17.23 -1.34
C ASN A 166 3.92 16.17 -2.08
N GLY A 167 2.97 16.61 -2.89
CA GLY A 167 2.31 15.71 -3.82
C GLY A 167 3.30 15.08 -4.81
N THR A 168 2.88 14.00 -5.44
CA THR A 168 3.73 13.26 -6.38
C THR A 168 2.90 12.66 -7.51
N PRO A 169 3.46 12.58 -8.73
CA PRO A 169 2.91 11.73 -9.78
C PRO A 169 2.91 10.28 -9.28
N VAL A 170 1.83 9.57 -9.55
CA VAL A 170 1.68 8.13 -9.22
C VAL A 170 1.69 7.31 -10.49
N ALA A 171 0.88 7.72 -11.46
CA ALA A 171 0.78 7.06 -12.74
C ALA A 171 0.44 8.03 -13.86
N GLY A 172 1.08 7.85 -15.02
CA GLY A 172 0.64 8.43 -16.29
C GLY A 172 0.15 7.34 -17.23
N LEU A 173 -1.11 7.41 -17.66
CA LEU A 173 -1.63 6.69 -18.82
C LEU A 173 -1.94 7.71 -19.90
N LEU A 174 -1.91 7.29 -21.18
CA LEU A 174 -1.99 8.15 -22.37
C LEU A 174 -3.06 9.27 -22.31
N VAL A 175 -4.16 9.05 -21.60
CA VAL A 175 -5.25 10.03 -21.44
C VAL A 175 -5.66 10.31 -20.00
N VAL A 176 -5.10 9.62 -18.99
CA VAL A 176 -5.40 9.83 -17.57
C VAL A 176 -4.12 10.00 -16.78
N THR A 177 -4.01 11.11 -16.07
CA THR A 177 -2.89 11.36 -15.16
C THR A 177 -3.33 11.17 -13.72
N HIS A 178 -2.46 10.58 -12.91
CA HIS A 178 -2.69 10.33 -11.49
C HIS A 178 -1.64 11.05 -10.64
N TYR A 179 -2.12 11.64 -9.56
CA TYR A 179 -1.33 12.37 -8.59
C TYR A 179 -1.82 12.07 -7.19
N ALA A 180 -0.93 12.04 -6.20
CA ALA A 180 -1.32 11.78 -4.83
C ALA A 180 -0.60 12.68 -3.84
N TRP A 181 -1.29 12.98 -2.74
CA TRP A 181 -0.77 13.65 -1.56
C TRP A 181 -0.94 12.76 -0.34
N PHE A 182 -0.05 12.95 0.62
CA PHE A 182 0.01 12.13 1.82
C PHE A 182 0.07 13.04 3.04
N THR A 183 -1.07 13.14 3.74
CA THR A 183 -1.21 13.88 5.01
C THR A 183 -1.06 12.90 6.18
N ASP A 184 -1.03 13.36 7.43
CA ASP A 184 -0.94 12.43 8.58
C ASP A 184 -2.11 11.44 8.66
N ARG A 185 -3.27 11.78 8.07
CA ARG A 185 -4.50 10.96 8.15
C ARG A 185 -4.83 10.24 6.87
N TYR A 186 -4.56 10.89 5.74
CA TYR A 186 -5.09 10.46 4.44
C TYR A 186 -4.00 10.37 3.39
N GLU A 187 -4.06 9.31 2.59
CA GLU A 187 -3.70 9.40 1.18
C GLU A 187 -4.87 10.06 0.44
N ILE A 188 -4.55 11.05 -0.38
CA ILE A 188 -5.49 11.75 -1.23
C ILE A 188 -5.02 11.51 -2.65
N GLY A 189 -5.81 10.82 -3.46
CA GLY A 189 -5.47 10.61 -4.86
C GLY A 189 -6.39 11.40 -5.77
N LEU A 190 -5.80 11.86 -6.87
CA LEU A 190 -6.45 12.58 -7.94
C LEU A 190 -6.12 11.88 -9.25
N ALA A 191 -7.15 11.60 -10.05
CA ALA A 191 -7.02 11.18 -11.43
C ALA A 191 -7.73 12.21 -12.32
N TRP A 192 -7.16 12.60 -13.46
CA TRP A 192 -7.87 13.46 -14.41
C TRP A 192 -7.64 13.06 -15.85
N HIS A 193 -8.71 13.18 -16.62
CA HIS A 193 -8.75 12.89 -18.04
C HIS A 193 -8.30 14.13 -18.82
N ILE A 194 -7.26 13.97 -19.64
CA ILE A 194 -6.68 15.04 -20.46
C ILE A 194 -7.43 15.12 -21.81
N MET A 195 -8.72 15.46 -21.75
CA MET A 195 -9.52 15.78 -22.93
C MET A 195 -9.91 17.25 -22.95
N VAL A 196 -10.58 17.67 -24.01
CA VAL A 196 -11.20 19.00 -24.08
C VAL A 196 -12.57 18.95 -23.41
N ALA A 197 -12.92 20.01 -22.69
CA ALA A 197 -14.28 20.21 -22.17
C ALA A 197 -15.34 20.00 -23.27
N PRO A 198 -16.48 19.39 -22.93
CA PRO A 198 -16.94 19.03 -21.58
C PRO A 198 -16.56 17.58 -21.16
N ASN A 199 -15.67 16.90 -21.89
CA ASN A 199 -15.38 15.47 -21.69
C ASN A 199 -14.15 15.20 -20.80
N ASP A 200 -13.64 16.23 -20.13
CA ASP A 200 -12.45 16.23 -19.30
C ASP A 200 -12.83 16.07 -17.82
N PHE A 201 -13.12 14.85 -17.39
CA PHE A 201 -13.50 14.61 -16.00
C PHE A 201 -12.26 14.54 -15.08
N ALA A 202 -12.47 14.75 -13.79
CA ALA A 202 -11.50 14.41 -12.76
C ALA A 202 -12.16 13.61 -11.64
N GLU A 203 -11.38 12.76 -11.00
CA GLU A 203 -11.78 11.91 -9.89
C GLU A 203 -10.84 12.13 -8.72
N PHE A 204 -11.41 12.10 -7.52
CA PHE A 204 -10.74 12.36 -6.28
C PHE A 204 -11.15 11.31 -5.28
N TYR A 205 -10.19 10.77 -4.53
CA TYR A 205 -10.50 9.87 -3.43
C TYR A 205 -9.73 10.26 -2.17
N VAL A 206 -10.33 9.91 -1.04
CA VAL A 206 -9.74 10.04 0.29
C VAL A 206 -9.63 8.66 0.89
N ARG A 207 -8.40 8.27 1.27
CA ARG A 207 -8.11 6.97 1.86
C ARG A 207 -7.41 7.14 3.20
N PRO A 208 -7.98 6.61 4.30
CA PRO A 208 -7.28 6.56 5.58
C PRO A 208 -5.96 5.80 5.46
N ARG A 209 -4.87 6.32 6.04
CA ARG A 209 -3.54 5.69 5.93
C ARG A 209 -3.40 4.37 6.69
N ASN A 210 -4.39 4.01 7.50
CA ASN A 210 -4.47 2.75 8.23
C ASN A 210 -5.17 1.61 7.47
N GLY A 211 -5.61 1.82 6.22
CA GLY A 211 -6.27 0.80 5.40
C GLY A 211 -6.09 1.02 3.90
N LEU A 212 -6.34 0.00 3.06
CA LEU A 212 -6.13 0.07 1.61
C LEU A 212 -7.34 0.56 0.81
N THR A 213 -8.53 0.58 1.41
CA THR A 213 -9.75 1.00 0.73
C THR A 213 -9.99 2.49 0.94
N PRO A 214 -10.12 3.28 -0.15
CA PRO A 214 -10.62 4.64 -0.01
C PRO A 214 -11.94 4.68 0.75
N SER A 215 -12.08 5.64 1.67
CA SER A 215 -13.32 5.82 2.42
C SER A 215 -14.38 6.59 1.62
N GLN A 216 -13.93 7.44 0.70
CA GLN A 216 -14.79 8.33 -0.08
C GLN A 216 -14.17 8.57 -1.45
N ALA A 217 -15.01 8.75 -2.46
CA ALA A 217 -14.62 8.98 -3.84
C ALA A 217 -15.62 9.90 -4.55
N TYR A 218 -15.11 10.82 -5.37
CA TYR A 218 -15.90 11.84 -6.04
C TYR A 218 -15.43 12.03 -7.47
N ARG A 219 -16.34 12.45 -8.36
CA ARG A 219 -16.04 12.83 -9.73
C ARG A 219 -16.62 14.20 -10.05
N VAL A 220 -15.85 15.04 -10.71
CA VAL A 220 -16.34 16.22 -11.44
C VAL A 220 -16.44 15.90 -12.93
N ASN A 221 -17.55 16.26 -13.57
CA ASN A 221 -17.80 15.91 -14.96
C ASN A 221 -16.92 16.69 -15.97
N SER A 222 -16.47 17.90 -15.62
CA SER A 222 -15.52 18.68 -16.41
C SER A 222 -14.67 19.57 -15.51
N TRP A 223 -13.40 19.21 -15.31
CA TRP A 223 -12.50 19.96 -14.43
C TRP A 223 -12.11 21.32 -15.05
N SER A 224 -11.86 21.41 -16.35
CA SER A 224 -11.49 22.70 -16.96
C SER A 224 -12.68 23.66 -17.07
N THR A 225 -13.93 23.15 -17.15
CA THR A 225 -15.13 24.00 -17.04
C THR A 225 -15.24 24.59 -15.64
N ALA A 226 -15.03 23.76 -14.59
CA ALA A 226 -15.05 24.20 -13.21
C ALA A 226 -13.97 25.26 -12.92
N LEU A 227 -12.74 25.09 -13.41
CA LEU A 227 -11.65 26.07 -13.26
C LEU A 227 -11.98 27.44 -13.88
N LYS A 228 -12.74 27.46 -14.99
CA LYS A 228 -13.17 28.68 -15.66
C LYS A 228 -14.40 29.35 -15.02
N GLY A 229 -14.90 28.81 -13.89
CA GLY A 229 -16.13 29.27 -13.24
C GLY A 229 -17.41 28.90 -13.99
N GLY A 230 -17.33 27.94 -14.91
CA GLY A 230 -18.50 27.39 -15.61
C GLY A 230 -19.30 26.43 -14.72
N ALA A 231 -20.51 26.09 -15.17
CA ALA A 231 -21.34 25.11 -14.47
C ALA A 231 -20.73 23.70 -14.59
N TYR A 232 -20.57 23.03 -13.46
CA TYR A 232 -20.13 21.64 -13.37
C TYR A 232 -20.97 20.89 -12.34
N THR A 233 -20.87 19.56 -12.34
CA THR A 233 -21.48 18.70 -11.34
C THR A 233 -20.40 17.89 -10.64
N MET A 234 -20.46 17.83 -9.32
CA MET A 234 -19.71 16.85 -8.52
C MET A 234 -20.66 15.77 -8.01
N SER A 235 -20.31 14.51 -8.22
CA SER A 235 -21.04 13.36 -7.70
C SER A 235 -20.12 12.45 -6.89
N GLU A 236 -20.63 11.89 -5.81
CA GLU A 236 -20.00 10.74 -5.17
C GLU A 236 -20.04 9.55 -6.13
N ILE A 237 -18.94 8.81 -6.21
CA ILE A 237 -18.79 7.63 -7.07
C ILE A 237 -18.34 6.44 -6.23
N THR A 238 -18.41 5.23 -6.80
CA THR A 238 -17.98 4.05 -6.06
C THR A 238 -16.46 4.01 -6.02
N VAL A 239 -15.92 3.58 -4.87
CA VAL A 239 -14.46 3.46 -4.67
C VAL A 239 -13.80 2.53 -5.70
N ALA A 240 -14.53 1.50 -6.16
CA ALA A 240 -14.08 0.57 -7.18
C ALA A 240 -13.94 1.19 -8.60
N GLU A 241 -14.42 2.41 -8.81
CA GLU A 241 -14.26 3.14 -10.07
C GLU A 241 -12.97 3.96 -10.12
N VAL A 242 -12.44 4.41 -8.98
CA VAL A 242 -11.26 5.32 -8.91
C VAL A 242 -9.93 4.59 -8.86
N THR A 243 -9.92 3.31 -8.45
CA THR A 243 -8.70 2.50 -8.34
C THR A 243 -8.40 1.67 -9.60
N ARG A 244 -8.97 2.02 -10.76
CA ARG A 244 -8.82 1.28 -12.03
C ARG A 244 -7.74 1.87 -12.93
#